data_AF-A0A952ZZS6-F1
#
_entry.id   AF-A0A952ZZS6-F1
#
_cell.length_a   1.000
_cell.length_b   1.000
_cell.length_c   1.000
_cell.angle_alpha   90.00
_cell.angle_beta   90.00
_cell.angle_gamma   90.00
#
_symmetry.space_group_name_H-M   'P 1'
#
loop_
_entity.id
_entity.type
_entity.pdbx_description
1 polymer ?
#
loop_
_entity_poly.entity_id
_entity_poly.type
_entity_poly.pdbx_seq_one_letter_code
_entity_poly.pdbx_strand_id
1 'polypeptide(L)'
;QYLSSVSYFLSGVVVFMNICLPLLFFYFGLIPVKISTMLLALVFIPYMFLTMGVLSSTSNDRFSFRALSFSLSSFWIHIKALWSAMTGQKVGFSVTAKKGLSGNFLRLTAPHIGYIVLVIVGIPVAILREGISASVVNNAAWCIFNVGMFIPYIFASAPEGLVKRYFKNSYDIMFMPDKAVMAKLKIVVSPETLADIAKSKSADPAMK
;
A
#
# COMPACT_ATOMS: atom_id res chain seq x y z
N GLN A 1 7.57 -20.24 14.96
CA GLN A 1 6.77 -20.09 13.71
C GLN A 1 5.48 -19.32 13.98
N TYR A 2 4.56 -19.83 14.81
CA TYR A 2 3.28 -19.15 15.12
C TYR A 2 3.41 -17.71 15.62
N LEU A 3 4.34 -17.43 16.54
CA LEU A 3 4.56 -16.07 17.03
C LEU A 3 4.92 -15.11 15.90
N SER A 4 5.78 -15.52 14.97
CA SER A 4 6.16 -14.69 13.82
C SER A 4 4.96 -14.36 12.93
N SER A 5 4.11 -15.36 12.66
CA SER A 5 2.88 -15.17 11.88
C SER A 5 1.88 -14.24 12.56
N VAL A 6 1.71 -14.34 13.87
CA VAL A 6 0.81 -13.45 14.63
C VAL A 6 1.39 -12.03 14.71
N SER A 7 2.70 -11.89 14.92
CA SER A 7 3.38 -10.60 14.98
C SER A 7 3.28 -9.80 13.68
N TYR A 8 3.08 -10.46 12.54
CA TYR A 8 2.82 -9.75 11.27
C TYR A 8 1.60 -8.83 11.37
N PHE A 9 0.54 -9.20 12.10
CA PHE A 9 -0.64 -8.34 12.25
C PHE A 9 -0.38 -7.12 13.15
N LEU A 10 0.66 -7.14 13.99
CA LEU A 10 1.10 -5.97 14.77
C LEU A 10 1.82 -4.92 13.90
N SER A 11 2.28 -5.29 12.70
CA SER A 11 2.94 -4.36 11.77
C SER A 11 2.08 -3.13 11.45
N GLY A 12 0.75 -3.26 11.45
CA GLY A 12 -0.14 -2.14 11.20
C GLY A 12 -0.02 -1.01 12.22
N VAL A 13 0.23 -1.36 13.48
CA VAL A 13 0.47 -0.38 14.56
C VAL A 13 1.79 0.34 14.32
N VAL A 14 2.84 -0.39 13.92
CA VAL A 14 4.16 0.17 13.61
C VAL A 14 4.07 1.18 12.46
N VAL A 15 3.37 0.82 11.37
CA VAL A 15 3.15 1.73 10.24
C VAL A 15 2.38 2.98 10.67
N PHE A 16 1.31 2.80 11.46
CA PHE A 16 0.51 3.92 11.95
C PHE A 16 1.31 4.89 12.83
N MET A 17 2.10 4.36 13.78
CA MET A 17 3.01 5.18 14.57
C MET A 17 3.98 5.94 13.67
N ASN A 18 4.56 5.25 12.67
CA ASN A 18 5.57 5.82 11.80
C ASN A 18 5.00 6.97 10.93
N ILE A 19 3.79 6.85 10.41
CA ILE A 19 3.14 7.95 9.67
C ILE A 19 2.68 9.09 10.58
N CYS A 20 2.39 8.83 11.86
CA CYS A 20 2.01 9.88 12.80
C CYS A 20 3.19 10.77 13.24
N LEU A 21 4.42 10.23 13.32
CA LEU A 21 5.58 10.97 13.83
C LEU A 21 5.88 12.28 13.05
N PRO A 22 5.94 12.28 11.70
CA PRO A 22 6.12 13.52 10.95
C PRO A 22 4.96 14.51 11.12
N LEU A 23 3.72 14.02 11.28
CA LEU A 23 2.57 14.88 11.50
C LEU A 23 2.66 15.57 12.86
N LEU A 24 3.12 14.87 13.89
CA LEU A 24 3.35 15.48 15.21
C LEU A 24 4.39 16.61 15.11
N PHE A 25 5.44 16.40 14.32
CA PHE A 25 6.40 17.46 14.03
C PHE A 25 5.72 18.61 13.28
N PHE A 26 4.99 18.36 12.18
CA PHE A 26 4.38 19.43 11.39
C PHE A 26 3.41 20.31 12.18
N TYR A 27 2.53 19.72 12.97
CA TYR A 27 1.50 20.49 13.69
C TYR A 27 1.96 21.02 15.04
N PHE A 28 2.78 20.28 15.78
CA PHE A 28 3.12 20.61 17.17
C PHE A 28 4.60 20.97 17.39
N GLY A 29 5.48 20.77 16.41
CA GLY A 29 6.92 21.03 16.56
C GLY A 29 7.61 20.05 17.49
N LEU A 30 6.97 18.91 17.78
CA LEU A 30 7.58 17.86 18.57
C LEU A 30 8.67 17.20 17.73
N ILE A 31 9.91 17.28 18.21
CA ILE A 31 11.08 16.65 17.58
C ILE A 31 11.31 15.29 18.27
N PRO A 32 10.87 14.17 17.68
CA PRO A 32 10.93 12.87 18.37
C PRO A 32 12.36 12.36 18.50
N VAL A 33 13.23 12.73 17.55
CA VAL A 33 14.63 12.32 17.49
C VAL A 33 15.50 13.55 17.26
N LYS A 34 16.34 13.87 18.24
CA LYS A 34 17.34 14.96 18.15
C LYS A 34 18.68 14.35 17.74
N ILE A 35 19.03 14.51 16.47
CA ILE A 35 20.28 14.00 15.90
C ILE A 35 20.75 14.92 14.77
N SER A 36 22.06 14.99 14.53
CA SER A 36 22.59 15.75 13.39
C SER A 36 22.24 15.07 12.06
N THR A 37 22.00 15.85 11.02
CA THR A 37 21.62 15.34 9.68
C THR A 37 22.66 14.38 9.11
N MET A 38 23.95 14.68 9.30
CA MET A 38 25.05 13.83 8.84
C MET A 38 25.04 12.48 9.55
N LEU A 39 24.85 12.47 10.87
CA LEU A 39 24.81 11.23 11.64
C LEU A 39 23.56 10.40 11.32
N LEU A 40 22.42 11.05 11.12
CA LEU A 40 21.21 10.37 10.65
C LEU A 40 21.45 9.68 9.32
N ALA A 41 22.02 10.38 8.33
CA ALA A 41 22.31 9.80 7.02
C ALA A 41 23.30 8.63 7.11
N LEU A 42 24.37 8.77 7.92
CA LEU A 42 25.38 7.73 8.13
C LEU A 42 24.78 6.43 8.67
N VAL A 43 23.78 6.51 9.56
CA VAL A 43 23.12 5.32 10.14
C VAL A 43 22.00 4.81 9.24
N PHE A 44 21.19 5.72 8.70
CA PHE A 44 19.99 5.40 7.95
C PHE A 44 20.30 4.76 6.59
N ILE A 45 21.27 5.29 5.85
CA ILE A 45 21.57 4.82 4.49
C ILE A 45 22.04 3.35 4.50
N PRO A 46 23.05 2.95 5.30
CA PRO A 46 23.46 1.54 5.37
C PRO A 46 22.34 0.63 5.87
N TYR A 47 21.58 1.09 6.87
CA TYR A 47 20.43 0.34 7.39
C TYR A 47 19.39 0.04 6.28
N MET A 48 19.06 1.05 5.47
CA MET A 48 18.08 0.90 4.37
C MET A 48 18.57 -0.08 3.31
N PHE A 49 19.82 0.04 2.86
CA PHE A 49 20.39 -0.87 1.86
C PHE A 49 20.49 -2.30 2.38
N LEU A 50 20.93 -2.48 3.63
CA LEU A 50 20.99 -3.80 4.25
C LEU A 50 19.60 -4.44 4.37
N THR A 51 18.62 -3.68 4.83
CA THR A 51 17.23 -4.15 4.97
C THR A 51 16.64 -4.55 3.63
N MET A 52 16.82 -3.73 2.59
CA MET A 52 16.36 -4.04 1.24
C MET A 52 17.11 -5.23 0.64
N GLY A 53 18.41 -5.35 0.87
CA GLY A 53 19.21 -6.49 0.44
C GLY A 53 18.72 -7.80 1.05
N VAL A 54 18.53 -7.84 2.37
CA VAL A 54 17.98 -9.00 3.08
C VAL A 54 16.59 -9.35 2.57
N LEU A 55 15.73 -8.34 2.36
CA LEU A 55 14.38 -8.53 1.84
C LEU A 55 14.38 -9.13 0.43
N SER A 56 15.29 -8.69 -0.45
CA SER A 56 15.44 -9.25 -1.79
C SER A 56 15.90 -10.71 -1.74
N SER A 57 16.98 -10.99 -1.00
CA SER A 57 17.55 -12.34 -0.89
C SER A 57 16.57 -13.34 -0.27
N THR A 58 15.83 -12.95 0.77
CA THR A 58 14.82 -13.83 1.39
C THR A 58 13.56 -14.01 0.54
N SER A 59 13.31 -13.12 -0.42
CA SER A 59 12.18 -13.20 -1.35
C SER A 59 12.51 -13.89 -2.68
N ASN A 60 13.69 -14.50 -2.82
CA ASN A 60 14.23 -15.01 -4.10
C ASN A 60 14.17 -13.94 -5.22
N ASP A 61 14.46 -12.69 -4.87
CA ASP A 61 14.43 -11.53 -5.77
C ASP A 61 13.08 -11.28 -6.48
N ARG A 62 11.99 -11.89 -5.99
CA ARG A 62 10.61 -11.63 -6.44
C ARG A 62 9.96 -10.47 -5.70
N PHE A 63 10.75 -9.62 -5.10
CA PHE A 63 10.29 -8.43 -4.42
C PHE A 63 9.72 -7.43 -5.43
N SER A 64 8.49 -6.95 -5.18
CA SER A 64 7.85 -5.97 -6.05
C SER A 64 7.33 -4.79 -5.24
N PHE A 65 7.37 -3.61 -5.86
CA PHE A 65 6.78 -2.40 -5.28
C PHE A 65 5.31 -2.60 -4.90
N ARG A 66 4.56 -3.38 -5.70
CA ARG A 66 3.15 -3.71 -5.43
C ARG A 66 2.97 -4.47 -4.12
N ALA A 67 3.81 -5.49 -3.87
CA ALA A 67 3.75 -6.26 -2.64
C ALA A 67 4.11 -5.40 -1.42
N LEU A 68 5.12 -4.54 -1.55
CA LEU A 68 5.51 -3.61 -0.49
C LEU A 68 4.41 -2.59 -0.19
N SER A 69 3.88 -1.93 -1.22
CA SER A 69 2.78 -0.99 -1.12
C SER A 69 1.54 -1.63 -0.47
N PHE A 70 1.17 -2.84 -0.89
CA PHE A 70 0.05 -3.58 -0.31
C PHE A 70 0.29 -3.89 1.17
N SER A 71 1.48 -4.38 1.52
CA SER A 71 1.84 -4.71 2.92
C SER A 71 1.77 -3.47 3.81
N LEU A 72 2.37 -2.35 3.38
CA LEU A 72 2.38 -1.10 4.13
C LEU A 72 0.96 -0.50 4.24
N SER A 73 0.21 -0.48 3.15
CA SER A 73 -1.11 0.13 3.11
C SER A 73 -2.18 -0.68 3.86
N SER A 74 -1.95 -1.96 4.11
CA SER A 74 -2.86 -2.82 4.88
C SER A 74 -2.91 -2.47 6.38
N PHE A 75 -2.13 -1.48 6.83
CA PHE A 75 -2.05 -1.08 8.24
C PHE A 75 -3.41 -0.81 8.89
N TRP A 76 -4.34 -0.19 8.16
CA TRP A 76 -5.65 0.16 8.71
C TRP A 76 -6.51 -1.08 8.99
N ILE A 77 -6.43 -2.09 8.12
CA ILE A 77 -7.14 -3.36 8.30
C ILE A 77 -6.54 -4.08 9.51
N HIS A 78 -5.22 -4.10 9.65
CA HIS A 78 -4.54 -4.67 10.81
C HIS A 78 -4.95 -4.00 12.12
N ILE A 79 -5.07 -2.67 12.15
CA ILE A 79 -5.55 -1.93 13.33
C ILE A 79 -6.99 -2.30 13.67
N LYS A 80 -7.89 -2.34 12.67
CA LYS A 80 -9.28 -2.74 12.89
C LYS A 80 -9.38 -4.17 13.41
N ALA A 81 -8.61 -5.10 12.84
CA ALA A 81 -8.58 -6.48 13.27
C ALA A 81 -8.07 -6.61 14.72
N LEU A 82 -7.00 -5.89 15.07
CA LEU A 82 -6.47 -5.85 16.43
C LEU A 82 -7.50 -5.27 17.41
N TRP A 83 -8.18 -4.18 17.03
CA TRP A 83 -9.24 -3.58 17.84
C TRP A 83 -10.41 -4.53 18.06
N SER A 84 -10.90 -5.20 17.01
CA SER A 84 -11.97 -6.20 17.12
C SER A 84 -11.56 -7.39 18.00
N ALA A 85 -10.31 -7.84 17.91
CA ALA A 85 -9.78 -8.90 18.77
C ALA A 85 -9.71 -8.46 20.25
N MET A 86 -9.20 -7.25 20.52
CA MET A 86 -9.11 -6.71 21.89
C MET A 86 -10.49 -6.47 22.53
N THR A 87 -11.48 -6.08 21.73
CA THR A 87 -12.85 -5.81 22.20
C THR A 87 -13.77 -7.04 22.18
N GLY A 88 -13.25 -8.22 21.82
CA GLY A 88 -14.02 -9.46 21.78
C GLY A 88 -15.14 -9.46 20.74
N GLN A 89 -15.04 -8.64 19.68
CA GLN A 89 -16.05 -8.58 18.64
C GLN A 89 -16.10 -9.89 17.85
N LYS A 90 -17.32 -10.41 17.62
CA LYS A 90 -17.53 -11.59 16.80
C LYS A 90 -17.24 -11.26 15.34
N VAL A 91 -16.10 -11.72 14.84
CA VAL A 91 -15.73 -11.58 13.43
C VAL A 91 -16.34 -12.75 12.66
N GLY A 92 -17.28 -12.46 11.76
CA GLY A 92 -17.85 -13.45 10.86
C GLY A 92 -17.00 -13.59 9.60
N PHE A 93 -16.72 -14.83 9.19
CA PHE A 93 -16.14 -15.09 7.88
C PHE A 93 -17.25 -15.03 6.83
N SER A 94 -17.33 -13.93 6.10
CA SER A 94 -18.23 -13.82 4.95
C SER A 94 -17.55 -14.48 3.75
N VAL A 95 -18.20 -15.48 3.16
CA VAL A 95 -17.74 -16.07 1.90
C VAL A 95 -17.78 -14.99 0.81
N THR A 96 -16.68 -14.85 0.06
CA THR A 96 -16.55 -13.87 -1.02
C THR A 96 -17.70 -14.00 -2.01
N ALA A 97 -18.26 -12.86 -2.44
CA ALA A 97 -19.32 -12.84 -3.42
C ALA A 97 -18.89 -13.57 -4.72
N LYS A 98 -19.76 -14.44 -5.25
CA LYS A 98 -19.49 -15.20 -6.48
C LYS A 98 -19.37 -14.30 -7.73
N LYS A 99 -19.86 -13.06 -7.64
CA LYS A 99 -19.71 -12.02 -8.68
C LYS A 99 -18.81 -10.91 -8.13
N GLY A 100 -17.89 -10.43 -8.95
CA GLY A 100 -17.06 -9.28 -8.61
C GLY A 100 -17.94 -8.07 -8.28
N LEU A 101 -17.74 -7.50 -7.10
CA LEU A 101 -18.44 -6.29 -6.69
C LEU A 101 -17.79 -5.10 -7.41
N SER A 102 -18.52 -4.48 -8.34
CA SER A 102 -18.13 -3.20 -8.93
C SER A 102 -18.74 -2.06 -8.11
N GLY A 103 -17.94 -1.06 -7.76
CA GLY A 103 -18.41 0.02 -6.92
C GLY A 103 -17.32 0.98 -6.49
N ASN A 104 -17.71 1.97 -5.69
CA ASN A 104 -16.80 2.92 -5.07
C ASN A 104 -16.45 2.44 -3.65
N PHE A 105 -15.20 2.01 -3.45
CA PHE A 105 -14.70 1.51 -2.17
C PHE A 105 -13.72 2.48 -1.49
N LEU A 106 -13.67 3.75 -1.91
CA LEU A 106 -12.78 4.77 -1.32
C LEU A 106 -12.99 4.96 0.19
N ARG A 107 -14.17 4.60 0.72
CA ARG A 107 -14.41 4.61 2.17
C ARG A 107 -13.48 3.66 2.93
N LEU A 108 -13.01 2.56 2.30
CA LEU A 108 -12.06 1.63 2.92
C LEU A 108 -10.67 2.23 3.06
N THR A 109 -10.29 3.14 2.15
CA THR A 109 -9.00 3.84 2.11
C THR A 109 -9.09 5.27 2.65
N ALA A 110 -10.19 5.60 3.33
CA ALA A 110 -10.41 6.88 4.00
C ALA A 110 -9.23 7.33 4.89
N PRO A 111 -8.59 6.49 5.75
CA PRO A 111 -7.47 6.96 6.56
C PRO A 111 -6.23 7.31 5.74
N HIS A 112 -5.99 6.64 4.60
CA HIS A 112 -4.89 6.97 3.69
C HIS A 112 -5.13 8.34 3.04
N ILE A 113 -6.36 8.59 2.60
CA ILE A 113 -6.75 9.89 2.03
C ILE A 113 -6.65 10.99 3.10
N GLY A 114 -7.14 10.72 4.32
CA GLY A 114 -7.02 11.64 5.44
C GLY A 114 -5.57 11.97 5.78
N TYR A 115 -4.68 10.97 5.76
CA TYR A 115 -3.24 11.18 5.92
C TYR A 115 -2.65 12.09 4.83
N ILE A 116 -3.00 11.87 3.56
CA ILE A 116 -2.53 12.71 2.44
C ILE A 116 -2.96 14.17 2.64
N VAL A 117 -4.22 14.41 3.03
CA VAL A 117 -4.73 15.76 3.31
C VAL A 117 -3.94 16.39 4.47
N LEU A 118 -3.71 15.65 5.55
CA LEU A 118 -2.94 16.13 6.69
C LEU A 118 -1.48 16.45 6.32
N VAL A 119 -0.87 15.72 5.40
CA VAL A 119 0.49 16.03 4.90
C VAL A 119 0.49 17.29 4.06
N ILE A 120 -0.46 17.43 3.12
CA ILE A 120 -0.56 18.59 2.22
C ILE A 120 -0.73 19.88 3.01
N VAL A 121 -1.53 19.86 4.07
CA VAL A 121 -1.72 21.02 4.96
C VAL A 121 -0.56 21.18 5.94
N GLY A 122 -0.02 20.07 6.45
CA GLY A 122 1.03 20.07 7.47
C GLY A 122 2.37 20.62 6.98
N ILE A 123 2.75 20.36 5.73
CA ILE A 123 4.01 20.86 5.16
C ILE A 123 4.06 22.41 5.17
N PRO A 124 3.06 23.14 4.61
CA PRO A 124 3.00 24.60 4.73
C PRO A 124 3.03 25.09 6.18
N VAL A 125 2.28 24.46 7.09
CA VAL A 125 2.27 24.83 8.52
C VAL A 125 3.67 24.73 9.13
N ALA A 126 4.39 23.65 8.84
CA ALA A 126 5.76 23.45 9.33
C ALA A 126 6.74 24.47 8.74
N ILE A 127 6.63 24.76 7.44
CA ILE A 127 7.45 25.77 6.77
C ILE A 127 7.19 27.17 7.34
N LEU A 128 5.95 27.52 7.62
CA LEU A 128 5.61 28.81 8.22
C LEU A 128 6.12 28.94 9.66
N ARG A 129 6.17 27.84 10.42
CA ARG A 129 6.66 27.83 11.80
C ARG A 129 8.18 27.83 11.90
N GLU A 130 8.87 27.00 11.11
CA GLU A 130 10.31 26.72 11.26
C GLU A 130 11.16 27.09 10.05
N GLY A 131 10.56 27.54 8.96
CA GLY A 131 11.23 27.75 7.68
C GLY A 131 11.62 26.42 7.00
N ILE A 132 12.50 26.51 6.00
CA ILE A 132 13.06 25.33 5.33
C ILE A 132 14.24 24.82 6.18
N SER A 133 13.92 24.09 7.25
CA SER A 133 14.90 23.43 8.11
C SER A 133 15.17 22.00 7.66
N ALA A 134 16.31 21.43 8.07
CA ALA A 134 16.63 20.02 7.80
C ALA A 134 15.56 19.06 8.36
N SER A 135 14.94 19.40 9.50
CA SER A 135 13.84 18.63 10.08
C SER A 135 12.59 18.68 9.21
N VAL A 136 12.23 19.85 8.66
CA VAL A 136 11.09 19.98 7.75
C VAL A 136 11.30 19.14 6.50
N VAL A 137 12.49 19.25 5.89
CA VAL A 137 12.82 18.51 4.67
C VAL A 137 12.80 16.99 4.91
N ASN A 138 13.38 16.52 6.01
CA ASN A 138 13.43 15.09 6.33
C ASN A 138 12.03 14.51 6.60
N ASN A 139 11.21 15.20 7.40
CA ASN A 139 9.84 14.76 7.68
C ASN A 139 8.96 14.82 6.42
N ALA A 140 9.12 15.84 5.57
CA ALA A 140 8.42 15.94 4.30
C ALA A 140 8.80 14.80 3.34
N ALA A 141 10.09 14.50 3.21
CA ALA A 141 10.57 13.39 2.38
C ALA A 141 9.96 12.05 2.84
N TRP A 142 9.93 11.81 4.15
CA TRP A 142 9.32 10.61 4.72
C TRP A 142 7.80 10.55 4.49
N CYS A 143 7.10 11.67 4.63
CA CYS A 143 5.68 11.75 4.31
C CYS A 143 5.41 11.45 2.84
N ILE A 144 6.16 12.08 1.93
CA ILE A 144 6.03 11.89 0.47
C ILE A 144 6.25 10.42 0.10
N PHE A 145 7.26 9.77 0.68
CA PHE A 145 7.49 8.33 0.50
C PHE A 145 6.25 7.50 0.90
N ASN A 146 5.68 7.76 2.08
CA ASN A 146 4.47 7.05 2.53
C ASN A 146 3.26 7.34 1.65
N VAL A 147 3.07 8.58 1.19
CA VAL A 147 2.02 8.93 0.22
C VAL A 147 2.20 8.12 -1.07
N GLY A 148 3.43 8.04 -1.60
CA GLY A 148 3.76 7.22 -2.77
C GLY A 148 3.39 5.75 -2.58
N MET A 149 3.62 5.19 -1.39
CA MET A 149 3.24 3.82 -1.05
C MET A 149 1.73 3.61 -0.95
N PHE A 150 0.95 4.63 -0.61
CA PHE A 150 -0.50 4.52 -0.45
C PHE A 150 -1.27 4.68 -1.75
N ILE A 151 -0.71 5.35 -2.76
CA ILE A 151 -1.37 5.58 -4.05
C ILE A 151 -1.89 4.29 -4.71
N PRO A 152 -1.10 3.20 -4.85
CA PRO A 152 -1.60 1.96 -5.44
C PRO A 152 -2.81 1.39 -4.69
N TYR A 153 -2.78 1.47 -3.38
CA TYR A 153 -3.87 0.96 -2.55
C TYR A 153 -5.15 1.79 -2.70
N ILE A 154 -5.02 3.11 -2.77
CA ILE A 154 -6.15 4.02 -3.03
C ILE A 154 -6.73 3.77 -4.43
N PHE A 155 -5.87 3.64 -5.45
CA PHE A 155 -6.29 3.37 -6.83
C PHE A 155 -7.01 2.03 -6.96
N ALA A 156 -6.57 0.99 -6.25
CA ALA A 156 -7.26 -0.30 -6.22
C ALA A 156 -8.66 -0.23 -5.57
N SER A 157 -8.92 0.77 -4.70
CA SER A 157 -10.21 0.99 -4.06
C SER A 157 -11.15 1.94 -4.82
N ALA A 158 -10.62 2.65 -5.81
CA ALA A 158 -11.38 3.59 -6.61
C ALA A 158 -12.18 2.86 -7.71
N PRO A 159 -13.28 3.46 -8.22
CA PRO A 159 -14.01 2.89 -9.34
C PRO A 159 -13.12 2.71 -10.58
N GLU A 160 -13.19 1.55 -11.24
CA GLU A 160 -12.32 1.20 -12.38
C GLU A 160 -12.35 2.25 -13.51
N GLY A 161 -13.50 2.89 -13.73
CA GLY A 161 -13.66 3.94 -14.74
C GLY A 161 -12.97 5.26 -14.41
N LEU A 162 -12.71 5.56 -13.13
CA LEU A 162 -12.11 6.82 -12.70
C LEU A 162 -10.59 6.79 -12.88
N VAL A 163 -9.94 5.74 -12.38
CA VAL A 163 -8.48 5.63 -12.43
C VAL A 163 -7.99 5.44 -13.86
N LYS A 164 -8.65 4.58 -14.64
CA LYS A 164 -8.29 4.33 -16.04
C LYS A 164 -8.45 5.57 -16.93
N ARG A 165 -9.38 6.46 -16.59
CA ARG A 165 -9.67 7.69 -17.36
C ARG A 165 -8.67 8.82 -17.09
N TYR A 166 -8.28 9.03 -15.83
CA TYR A 166 -7.41 10.15 -15.45
C TYR A 166 -5.93 9.76 -15.26
N PHE A 167 -5.64 8.51 -14.92
CA PHE A 167 -4.30 8.05 -14.54
C PHE A 167 -3.85 6.84 -15.37
N LYS A 168 -4.26 6.75 -16.64
CA LYS A 168 -3.99 5.59 -17.51
C LYS A 168 -2.51 5.14 -17.49
N ASN A 169 -1.58 6.08 -17.68
CA ASN A 169 -0.14 5.76 -17.68
C ASN A 169 0.35 5.23 -16.33
N SER A 170 -0.09 5.83 -15.22
CA SER A 170 0.28 5.38 -13.87
C SER A 170 -0.38 4.05 -13.52
N TYR A 171 -1.61 3.82 -13.96
CA TYR A 171 -2.33 2.57 -13.77
C TYR A 171 -1.65 1.42 -14.49
N ASP A 172 -1.24 1.63 -15.75
CA ASP A 172 -0.58 0.60 -16.55
C ASP A 172 0.78 0.23 -15.93
N ILE A 173 1.56 1.21 -15.46
CA ILE A 173 2.83 0.96 -14.73
C ILE A 173 2.61 0.18 -13.43
N MET A 174 1.49 0.43 -12.75
CA MET A 174 1.27 -0.04 -11.38
C MET A 174 0.52 -1.38 -11.32
N PHE A 175 -0.35 -1.68 -12.29
CA PHE A 175 -1.24 -2.83 -12.25
C PHE A 175 -1.09 -3.80 -13.42
N MET A 176 -0.59 -3.36 -14.59
CA MET A 176 -0.37 -4.30 -15.70
C MET A 176 0.91 -5.10 -15.47
N PRO A 177 0.88 -6.44 -15.62
CA PRO A 177 2.10 -7.23 -15.70
C PRO A 177 2.91 -6.79 -16.92
N ASP A 178 4.23 -6.91 -16.82
CA ASP A 178 5.12 -6.70 -17.96
C ASP A 178 4.64 -7.51 -19.18
N LYS A 179 4.76 -6.97 -20.39
CA LYS A 179 4.28 -7.63 -21.63
C LYS A 179 4.88 -9.04 -21.77
N ALA A 180 6.10 -9.24 -21.27
CA ALA A 180 6.75 -10.54 -21.20
C ALA A 180 6.02 -11.55 -20.27
N VAL A 181 5.51 -11.08 -19.13
CA VAL A 181 4.71 -11.88 -18.19
C VAL A 181 3.33 -12.20 -18.79
N MET A 182 2.72 -11.25 -19.51
CA MET A 182 1.47 -11.49 -20.23
C MET A 182 1.64 -12.51 -21.35
N ALA A 183 2.76 -12.47 -22.10
CA ALA A 183 3.08 -13.48 -23.10
C ALA A 183 3.27 -14.86 -22.46
N LYS A 184 3.96 -14.94 -21.31
CA LYS A 184 4.17 -16.19 -20.57
C LYS A 184 2.86 -16.74 -19.99
N LEU A 185 1.97 -15.89 -19.46
CA LEU A 185 0.63 -16.27 -19.02
C LEU A 185 -0.23 -16.79 -20.17
N LYS A 186 -0.13 -16.18 -21.35
CA LYS A 186 -0.81 -16.62 -22.57
C LYS A 186 -0.30 -17.97 -23.09
N ILE A 187 0.93 -18.35 -22.75
CA ILE A 187 1.53 -19.66 -23.06
C ILE A 187 1.13 -20.71 -22.00
N VAL A 188 0.93 -20.30 -20.74
CA VAL A 188 0.52 -21.19 -19.63
C VAL A 188 -0.97 -21.55 -19.68
N VAL A 189 -1.82 -20.66 -20.22
CA VAL A 189 -3.17 -21.06 -20.63
C VAL A 189 -3.05 -21.80 -21.94
N SER A 190 -3.05 -23.13 -21.88
CA SER A 190 -2.91 -23.96 -23.06
C SER A 190 -4.00 -23.64 -24.12
N PRO A 191 -3.69 -23.69 -25.43
CA PRO A 191 -4.67 -23.55 -26.49
C PRO A 191 -5.90 -24.46 -26.32
N GLU A 192 -5.72 -25.65 -25.74
CA GLU A 192 -6.83 -26.56 -25.43
C GLU A 192 -7.77 -25.99 -24.35
N THR A 193 -7.26 -25.28 -23.34
CA THR A 193 -8.07 -24.64 -22.30
C THR A 193 -8.90 -23.49 -22.88
N LEU A 194 -8.37 -22.76 -23.87
CA LEU A 194 -9.11 -21.72 -24.57
C LEU A 194 -10.20 -22.30 -25.49
N ALA A 195 -9.95 -23.44 -26.12
CA ALA A 195 -10.93 -24.17 -26.92
C ALA A 195 -12.08 -24.72 -26.04
N ASP A 196 -11.78 -25.26 -24.86
CA ASP A 196 -12.79 -25.75 -23.92
C ASP A 196 -13.68 -24.62 -23.37
N ILE A 197 -13.10 -23.45 -23.07
CA ILE A 197 -13.86 -22.26 -22.66
C ILE A 197 -14.79 -21.79 -23.80
N ALA A 198 -14.30 -21.78 -25.05
CA ALA A 198 -15.11 -21.41 -26.20
C ALA A 198 -16.27 -22.39 -26.45
N LYS A 199 -16.01 -23.69 -26.27
CA LYS A 199 -17.02 -24.76 -26.42
C LYS A 199 -18.08 -24.72 -25.32
N SER A 200 -17.69 -24.37 -24.09
CA SER A 200 -18.63 -24.19 -22.97
C SER A 200 -19.59 -23.02 -23.19
N LYS A 201 -19.15 -21.96 -23.87
CA LYS A 201 -20.00 -20.80 -24.22
C LYS A 201 -20.96 -21.07 -25.38
N SER A 202 -20.63 -21.99 -26.28
CA SER A 202 -21.52 -22.38 -27.39
C SER A 202 -22.57 -23.43 -27.02
N ALA A 203 -22.40 -24.10 -25.88
CA ALA A 203 -23.26 -25.21 -25.45
C ALA A 203 -24.41 -24.80 -24.51
N ASP A 204 -24.56 -23.51 -24.20
CA ASP A 204 -25.69 -23.00 -23.40
C ASP A 204 -26.73 -22.31 -24.30
N PRO A 205 -27.79 -23.02 -24.74
CA PRO A 205 -28.87 -22.43 -25.52
C PRO A 205 -29.89 -21.64 -24.67
N ALA A 206 -29.66 -21.43 -23.36
CA ALA A 206 -30.64 -20.79 -22.47
C ALA A 206 -30.46 -19.27 -22.27
N MET A 207 -29.63 -18.59 -23.07
CA MET A 207 -29.45 -17.14 -22.97
C MET A 207 -29.54 -16.42 -24.33
N LYS A 208 -30.64 -16.66 -25.05
CA LYS A 208 -31.21 -15.69 -25.98
C LYS A 208 -32.41 -15.00 -25.34
#